data_AF-A0A846BWN2-F1
#
_entry.id   AF-A0A846BWN2-F1
#
_cell.length_a   1.000
_cell.length_b   1.000
_cell.length_c   1.000
_cell.angle_alpha   90.00
_cell.angle_beta   90.00
_cell.angle_gamma   90.00
#
_symmetry.space_group_name_H-M   'P 1'
#
loop_
_entity.id
_entity.type
_entity.pdbx_description
1 polymer ?
#
loop_
_entity_poly.entity_id
_entity_poly.type
_entity_poly.pdbx_seq_one_letter_code
_entity_poly.pdbx_strand_id
1 'polypeptide(L)'
;MFKELLESAVGLDYSRLHRLLLEGQWEAADQETRKLMLTAADREQDGWLDRKSLQNFPCTDLYTIDQLWLKFSQKRFGFSTQQHIWDNIINNPNTPQKTSLNQRTSDKIEQFGELLGLRFNGNWLKINELTFDISAPQGHLPSTLFAVPCGDDEPPVIGRWCSACCVGELFCGTLWAWGISDLASKMSSCGWQMNAEVKLCTTKAATSETV
;
A
#
# COMPACT_ATOMS: atom_id res chain seq x y z
N MET A 1 -25.40 -4.92 -16.86
CA MET A 1 -25.38 -4.08 -15.64
C MET A 1 -24.56 -4.84 -14.61
N PHE A 2 -23.25 -4.59 -14.54
CA PHE A 2 -22.39 -5.28 -13.57
C PHE A 2 -22.79 -4.81 -12.18
N LYS A 3 -23.37 -5.72 -11.39
CA LYS A 3 -23.63 -5.52 -9.97
C LYS A 3 -22.26 -5.44 -9.33
N GLU A 4 -21.83 -4.22 -9.00
CA GLU A 4 -20.56 -3.92 -8.39
C GLU A 4 -20.59 -4.51 -6.98
N LEU A 5 -20.20 -5.79 -6.86
CA LEU A 5 -20.13 -6.46 -5.58
C LEU A 5 -18.85 -5.97 -4.91
N LEU A 6 -19.00 -4.94 -4.07
CA LEU A 6 -17.95 -4.49 -3.18
C LEU A 6 -17.80 -5.53 -2.07
N GLU A 7 -17.05 -6.59 -2.37
CA GLU A 7 -16.90 -7.73 -1.46
C GLU A 7 -16.01 -7.38 -0.27
N SER A 8 -16.35 -7.95 0.88
CA SER A 8 -15.55 -7.85 2.11
C SER A 8 -15.56 -9.21 2.80
N ALA A 9 -14.39 -9.68 3.23
CA ALA A 9 -14.29 -10.87 4.08
C ALA A 9 -14.62 -10.58 5.54
N VAL A 10 -14.55 -9.30 5.94
CA VAL A 10 -14.78 -8.83 7.32
C VAL A 10 -16.05 -7.98 7.48
N GLY A 11 -16.86 -7.85 6.42
CA GLY A 11 -18.15 -7.13 6.46
C GLY A 11 -18.04 -5.60 6.37
N LEU A 12 -16.97 -5.06 5.79
CA LEU A 12 -16.80 -3.63 5.53
C LEU A 12 -17.71 -3.12 4.41
N ASP A 13 -18.18 -1.87 4.57
CA ASP A 13 -18.89 -1.12 3.54
C ASP A 13 -17.94 -0.18 2.79
N TYR A 14 -17.72 -0.48 1.51
CA TYR A 14 -16.87 0.32 0.62
C TYR A 14 -17.62 1.40 -0.15
N SER A 15 -18.94 1.56 0.07
CA SER A 15 -19.78 2.50 -0.70
C SER A 15 -19.28 3.94 -0.60
N ARG A 16 -18.77 4.33 0.58
CA ARG A 16 -18.17 5.66 0.76
C ARG A 16 -16.91 5.84 -0.09
N LEU A 17 -15.97 4.89 -0.02
CA LEU A 17 -14.75 4.94 -0.82
C LEU A 17 -15.07 4.98 -2.33
N HIS A 18 -15.99 4.12 -2.78
CA HIS A 18 -16.49 4.12 -4.16
C HIS A 18 -16.99 5.50 -4.59
N ARG A 19 -17.86 6.12 -3.79
CA ARG A 19 -18.43 7.45 -4.11
C ARG A 19 -17.34 8.53 -4.16
N LEU A 20 -16.43 8.55 -3.20
CA LEU A 20 -15.33 9.53 -3.15
C LEU A 20 -14.43 9.42 -4.40
N LEU A 21 -14.09 8.20 -4.80
CA LEU A 21 -13.28 7.94 -5.99
C LEU A 21 -14.03 8.30 -7.29
N LEU A 22 -15.32 7.96 -7.39
CA LEU A 22 -16.17 8.33 -8.52
C LEU A 22 -16.26 9.84 -8.70
N GLU A 23 -16.35 10.59 -7.59
CA GLU A 23 -16.41 12.05 -7.59
C GLU A 23 -15.03 12.72 -7.76
N GLY A 24 -13.94 11.94 -7.85
CA GLY A 24 -12.57 12.47 -7.94
C GLY A 24 -12.09 13.17 -6.67
N GLN A 25 -12.68 12.87 -5.51
CA GLN A 25 -12.28 13.41 -4.21
C GLN A 25 -11.09 12.62 -3.66
N TRP A 26 -9.93 12.73 -4.31
CA TRP A 26 -8.76 11.88 -4.09
C TRP A 26 -8.22 11.93 -2.64
N GLU A 27 -8.16 13.11 -2.04
CA GLU A 27 -7.70 13.28 -0.64
C GLU A 27 -8.64 12.58 0.34
N ALA A 28 -9.95 12.79 0.21
CA ALA A 28 -10.93 12.15 1.06
C ALA A 28 -10.96 10.63 0.84
N ALA A 29 -10.79 10.17 -0.41
CA ALA A 29 -10.68 8.75 -0.74
C ALA A 29 -9.44 8.10 -0.11
N ASP A 30 -8.32 8.81 -0.08
CA ASP A 30 -7.08 8.35 0.57
C ASP A 30 -7.28 8.20 2.09
N GLN A 31 -7.88 9.19 2.74
CA GLN A 31 -8.22 9.13 4.16
C GLN A 31 -9.20 7.99 4.49
N GLU A 32 -10.23 7.80 3.66
CA GLU A 32 -11.18 6.69 3.82
C GLU A 32 -10.50 5.34 3.60
N THR A 33 -9.57 5.25 2.65
CA THR A 33 -8.77 4.04 2.41
C THR A 33 -7.97 3.67 3.66
N ARG A 34 -7.27 4.64 4.28
CA ARG A 34 -6.55 4.41 5.54
C ARG A 34 -7.48 3.90 6.64
N LYS A 35 -8.65 4.52 6.80
CA LYS A 35 -9.64 4.12 7.80
C LYS A 35 -10.10 2.67 7.58
N LEU A 36 -10.49 2.33 6.36
CA LEU A 36 -10.94 0.98 6.00
C LEU A 36 -9.86 -0.07 6.24
N MET A 37 -8.60 0.24 5.89
CA MET A 37 -7.49 -0.69 6.16
C MET A 37 -7.25 -0.90 7.66
N LEU A 38 -7.35 0.15 8.48
CA LEU A 38 -7.21 -0.01 9.93
C LEU A 38 -8.35 -0.85 10.51
N THR A 39 -9.59 -0.63 10.07
CA THR A 39 -10.74 -1.44 10.50
C THR A 39 -10.65 -2.89 10.03
N ALA A 40 -10.23 -3.13 8.79
CA ALA A 40 -10.05 -4.50 8.28
C ALA A 40 -9.03 -5.32 9.08
N ALA A 41 -8.11 -4.63 9.77
CA ALA A 41 -7.04 -5.23 10.55
C ALA A 41 -7.28 -5.18 12.07
N ASP A 42 -8.42 -4.63 12.53
CA ASP A 42 -8.73 -4.40 13.95
C ASP A 42 -7.68 -3.55 14.67
N ARG A 43 -7.29 -2.42 14.04
CA ARG A 43 -6.19 -1.53 14.48
C ARG A 43 -6.53 -0.04 14.43
N GLU A 44 -7.81 0.33 14.51
CA GLU A 44 -8.23 1.73 14.51
C GLU A 44 -7.65 2.53 15.67
N GLN A 45 -7.56 1.91 16.85
CA GLN A 45 -7.01 2.54 18.04
C GLN A 45 -5.50 2.73 17.95
N ASP A 46 -4.80 1.80 17.29
CA ASP A 46 -3.37 1.92 17.03
C ASP A 46 -3.09 3.02 16.00
N GLY A 47 -3.92 3.13 14.96
CA GLY A 47 -3.73 4.09 13.88
C GLY A 47 -2.65 3.70 12.87
N TRP A 48 -2.08 2.50 12.96
CA TRP A 48 -1.08 1.97 12.02
C TRP A 48 -1.23 0.46 11.88
N LEU A 49 -0.78 -0.10 10.74
CA LEU A 49 -0.71 -1.55 10.55
C LEU A 49 0.69 -2.06 10.86
N ASP A 50 0.79 -3.00 11.80
CA ASP A 50 2.01 -3.74 12.01
C ASP A 50 2.19 -4.84 10.95
N ARG A 51 3.38 -5.42 10.90
CA ARG A 51 3.72 -6.48 9.94
C ARG A 51 2.78 -7.68 10.04
N LYS A 52 2.45 -8.11 11.26
CA LYS A 52 1.62 -9.30 11.49
C LYS A 52 0.19 -9.04 11.01
N SER A 53 -0.36 -7.87 11.28
CA SER A 53 -1.68 -7.46 10.81
C SER A 53 -1.72 -7.30 9.30
N LEU A 54 -0.67 -6.76 8.67
CA LEU A 54 -0.59 -6.69 7.21
C LEU A 54 -0.49 -8.07 6.55
N GLN A 55 0.29 -9.00 7.12
CA GLN A 55 0.37 -10.38 6.63
C GLN A 55 -0.96 -11.13 6.76
N ASN A 56 -1.70 -10.88 7.82
CA ASN A 56 -3.02 -11.47 8.05
C ASN A 56 -4.17 -10.69 7.41
N PHE A 57 -3.88 -9.58 6.72
CA PHE A 57 -4.89 -8.70 6.16
C PHE A 57 -5.84 -9.48 5.22
N PRO A 58 -7.16 -9.25 5.23
CA PRO A 58 -8.06 -10.03 4.39
C PRO A 58 -7.84 -9.73 2.89
N CYS A 59 -7.58 -10.77 2.10
CA CYS A 59 -7.27 -10.61 0.67
C CYS A 59 -8.42 -10.01 -0.13
N THR A 60 -9.67 -10.37 0.19
CA THR A 60 -10.88 -9.83 -0.44
C THR A 60 -10.96 -8.32 -0.25
N ASP A 61 -10.71 -7.84 0.96
CA ASP A 61 -10.77 -6.42 1.30
C ASP A 61 -9.66 -5.62 0.62
N LEU A 62 -8.42 -6.14 0.62
CA LEU A 62 -7.32 -5.51 -0.10
C LEU A 62 -7.60 -5.44 -1.61
N TYR A 63 -8.21 -6.48 -2.16
CA TYR A 63 -8.60 -6.54 -3.57
C TYR A 63 -9.68 -5.51 -3.90
N THR A 64 -10.74 -5.45 -3.10
CA THR A 64 -11.84 -4.49 -3.31
C THR A 64 -11.33 -3.04 -3.29
N ILE A 65 -10.47 -2.70 -2.33
CA ILE A 65 -9.83 -1.37 -2.26
C ILE A 65 -9.02 -1.09 -3.53
N ASP A 66 -8.13 -2.01 -3.92
CA ASP A 66 -7.27 -1.82 -5.10
C ASP A 66 -8.09 -1.69 -6.40
N GLN A 67 -9.12 -2.51 -6.59
CA GLN A 67 -9.98 -2.44 -7.78
C GLN A 67 -10.73 -1.13 -7.88
N LEU A 68 -11.19 -0.57 -6.76
CA LEU A 68 -11.82 0.76 -6.74
C LEU A 68 -10.83 1.84 -7.21
N TRP A 69 -9.62 1.84 -6.65
CA TRP A 69 -8.58 2.80 -7.04
C TRP A 69 -8.21 2.67 -8.52
N LEU A 70 -7.98 1.45 -9.01
CA LEU A 70 -7.68 1.20 -10.41
C LEU A 70 -8.81 1.65 -11.34
N LYS A 71 -10.06 1.35 -10.99
CA LYS A 71 -11.22 1.66 -11.84
C LYS A 71 -11.38 3.17 -12.06
N PHE A 72 -11.38 3.93 -10.97
CA PHE A 72 -11.68 5.37 -11.05
C PHE A 72 -10.48 6.21 -11.45
N SER A 73 -9.26 5.72 -11.23
CA SER A 73 -8.03 6.41 -11.65
C SER A 73 -7.54 6.04 -13.05
N GLN A 74 -8.28 5.23 -13.80
CA GLN A 74 -7.82 4.66 -15.09
C GLN A 74 -6.49 3.90 -14.93
N LYS A 75 -6.39 3.10 -13.86
CA LYS A 75 -5.23 2.30 -13.46
C LYS A 75 -3.98 3.11 -13.08
N ARG A 76 -4.12 4.43 -12.93
CA ARG A 76 -3.01 5.30 -12.51
C ARG A 76 -2.66 5.12 -11.03
N PHE A 77 -3.64 4.84 -10.19
CA PHE A 77 -3.52 4.70 -8.74
C PHE A 77 -3.96 3.30 -8.30
N GLY A 78 -3.44 2.84 -7.17
CA GLY A 78 -3.67 1.49 -6.63
C GLY A 78 -2.40 0.85 -6.08
N PHE A 79 -2.58 -0.08 -5.16
CA PHE A 79 -1.51 -0.88 -4.58
C PHE A 79 -0.85 -1.80 -5.61
N SER A 80 -1.62 -2.35 -6.54
CA SER A 80 -1.09 -3.13 -7.67
C SER A 80 -0.22 -2.30 -8.61
N THR A 81 -0.61 -1.04 -8.85
CA THR A 81 0.22 -0.11 -9.61
C THR A 81 1.52 0.22 -8.86
N GLN A 82 1.46 0.46 -7.55
CA GLN A 82 2.65 0.67 -6.72
C GLN A 82 3.57 -0.56 -6.71
N GLN A 83 3.00 -1.76 -6.57
CA GLN A 83 3.75 -3.01 -6.64
C GLN A 83 4.47 -3.16 -7.98
N HIS A 84 3.80 -2.83 -9.09
CA HIS A 84 4.44 -2.88 -10.41
C HIS A 84 5.69 -2.01 -10.50
N ILE A 85 5.59 -0.78 -9.99
CA ILE A 85 6.69 0.18 -9.98
C ILE A 85 7.82 -0.33 -9.09
N TRP A 86 7.50 -0.88 -7.92
CA TRP A 86 8.48 -1.49 -7.04
C TRP A 86 9.20 -2.67 -7.70
N ASP A 87 8.45 -3.58 -8.34
CA ASP A 87 8.99 -4.74 -9.04
C ASP A 87 9.96 -4.33 -10.17
N ASN A 88 9.63 -3.26 -10.90
CA ASN A 88 10.49 -2.71 -11.94
C ASN A 88 11.80 -2.14 -11.37
N ILE A 89 11.78 -1.55 -10.17
CA ILE A 89 12.99 -1.05 -9.49
C ILE A 89 13.85 -2.21 -8.99
N ILE A 90 13.24 -3.20 -8.32
CA ILE A 90 14.02 -4.28 -7.70
C ILE A 90 14.70 -5.18 -8.75
N ASN A 91 14.04 -5.38 -9.90
CA ASN A 91 14.51 -6.24 -10.98
C ASN A 91 15.38 -5.51 -12.01
N ASN A 92 15.64 -4.21 -11.84
CA ASN A 92 16.46 -3.44 -12.79
C ASN A 92 17.96 -3.83 -12.68
N PRO A 93 18.56 -4.46 -13.71
CA PRO A 93 19.93 -4.94 -13.67
C PRO A 93 20.98 -3.82 -13.71
N ASN A 94 20.58 -2.60 -14.11
CA ASN A 94 21.47 -1.43 -14.19
C ASN A 94 21.62 -0.68 -12.87
N THR A 95 20.99 -1.16 -11.79
CA THR A 95 21.12 -0.54 -10.46
C THR A 95 22.54 -0.80 -9.91
N PRO A 96 23.38 0.23 -9.67
CA PRO A 96 24.76 0.03 -9.23
C PRO A 96 24.82 -0.79 -7.93
N GLN A 97 25.51 -1.94 -7.97
CA GLN A 97 25.76 -2.73 -6.76
C GLN A 97 26.81 -2.03 -5.88
N LYS A 98 26.37 -1.17 -4.95
CA LYS A 98 27.24 -0.64 -3.90
C LYS A 98 27.53 -1.71 -2.83
N THR A 99 28.67 -1.62 -2.16
CA THR A 99 29.31 -2.69 -1.37
C THR A 99 28.65 -3.01 -0.01
N SER A 100 27.67 -2.23 0.47
CA SER A 100 26.94 -2.51 1.72
C SER A 100 25.44 -2.76 1.49
N LEU A 101 24.89 -3.79 2.16
CA LEU A 101 23.50 -4.25 2.02
C LEU A 101 22.49 -3.14 2.40
N ASN A 102 22.84 -2.34 3.40
CA ASN A 102 22.09 -1.26 4.00
C ASN A 102 21.96 -0.04 3.06
N GLN A 103 22.98 0.23 2.24
CA GLN A 103 22.94 1.37 1.30
C GLN A 103 22.16 1.04 0.02
N ARG A 104 22.13 -0.24 -0.40
CA ARG A 104 21.34 -0.70 -1.57
C ARG A 104 19.83 -0.51 -1.37
N THR A 105 19.36 -0.73 -0.14
CA THR A 105 17.94 -0.65 0.20
C THR A 105 17.45 0.80 0.24
N SER A 106 18.29 1.74 0.72
CA SER A 106 17.94 3.17 0.74
C SER A 106 17.76 3.75 -0.66
N ASP A 107 18.71 3.51 -1.57
CA ASP A 107 18.68 4.07 -2.93
C ASP A 107 17.42 3.64 -3.71
N LYS A 108 17.00 2.37 -3.59
CA LYS A 108 15.78 1.86 -4.25
C LYS A 108 14.49 2.46 -3.67
N ILE A 109 14.45 2.69 -2.35
CA ILE A 109 13.30 3.32 -1.68
C ILE A 109 13.20 4.79 -2.08
N GLU A 110 14.32 5.51 -2.12
CA GLU A 110 14.34 6.90 -2.57
C GLU A 110 13.88 7.03 -4.02
N GLN A 111 14.37 6.16 -4.91
CA GLN A 111 13.92 6.09 -6.30
C GLN A 111 12.42 5.79 -6.41
N PHE A 112 11.91 4.87 -5.58
CA PHE A 112 10.48 4.57 -5.53
C PHE A 112 9.66 5.79 -5.12
N GLY A 113 10.09 6.46 -4.04
CA GLY A 113 9.46 7.69 -3.58
C GLY A 113 9.45 8.80 -4.63
N GLU A 114 10.53 8.94 -5.40
CA GLU A 114 10.62 9.89 -6.51
C GLU A 114 9.66 9.53 -7.65
N LEU A 115 9.60 8.25 -8.05
CA LEU A 115 8.70 7.78 -9.11
C LEU A 115 7.22 7.93 -8.74
N LEU A 116 6.89 7.71 -7.47
CA LEU A 116 5.55 7.95 -6.96
C LEU A 116 5.25 9.43 -6.73
N GLY A 117 6.25 10.33 -6.74
CA GLY A 117 6.06 11.74 -6.35
C GLY A 117 5.85 11.96 -4.85
N LEU A 118 6.25 11.01 -4.01
CA LEU A 118 6.24 11.11 -2.55
C LEU A 118 7.54 11.73 -1.99
N ARG A 119 8.56 11.86 -2.86
CA ARG A 119 9.85 12.46 -2.56
C ARG A 119 10.23 13.47 -3.63
N PHE A 120 10.64 14.66 -3.20
CA PHE A 120 11.02 15.76 -4.07
C PHE A 120 12.28 16.46 -3.55
N ASN A 121 13.26 16.71 -4.44
CA ASN A 121 14.52 17.37 -4.10
C ASN A 121 15.23 16.79 -2.87
N GLY A 122 15.28 15.46 -2.76
CA GLY A 122 15.93 14.79 -1.63
C GLY A 122 15.06 14.61 -0.38
N ASN A 123 13.91 15.30 -0.32
CA ASN A 123 13.05 15.34 0.86
C ASN A 123 11.77 14.55 0.64
N TRP A 124 11.38 13.79 1.65
CA TRP A 124 10.08 13.17 1.66
C TRP A 124 9.01 14.16 2.06
N LEU A 125 7.88 14.10 1.36
CA LEU A 125 6.79 15.06 1.55
C LEU A 125 6.00 14.73 2.81
N LYS A 126 5.25 15.70 3.33
CA LYS A 126 4.19 15.45 4.32
C LYS A 126 2.87 15.19 3.61
N ILE A 127 1.88 14.64 4.31
CA ILE A 127 0.54 14.41 3.75
C ILE A 127 -0.03 15.71 3.14
N ASN A 128 0.12 16.83 3.84
CA ASN A 128 -0.36 18.14 3.39
C ASN A 128 0.48 18.75 2.25
N GLU A 129 1.57 18.10 1.85
CA GLU A 129 2.42 18.49 0.71
C GLU A 129 2.18 17.58 -0.51
N LEU A 130 1.32 16.55 -0.39
CA LEU A 130 0.97 15.66 -1.48
C LEU A 130 0.03 16.32 -2.50
N THR A 131 0.05 15.79 -3.72
CA THR A 131 -0.85 16.22 -4.79
C THR A 131 -2.04 15.26 -4.91
N PHE A 132 -3.19 15.68 -4.43
CA PHE A 132 -4.44 14.91 -4.52
C PHE A 132 -5.23 15.24 -5.79
N ASP A 133 -4.62 14.96 -6.94
CA ASP A 133 -5.22 15.12 -8.26
C ASP A 133 -4.84 13.98 -9.21
N ILE A 134 -5.66 13.73 -10.23
CA ILE A 134 -5.42 12.69 -11.24
C ILE A 134 -4.13 12.92 -12.06
N SER A 135 -3.64 14.17 -12.11
CA SER A 135 -2.37 14.53 -12.75
C SER A 135 -1.14 14.05 -11.97
N ALA A 136 -1.30 13.59 -10.74
CA ALA A 136 -0.20 13.07 -9.93
C ALA A 136 0.48 11.86 -10.62
N PRO A 137 1.75 11.56 -10.29
CA PRO A 137 2.47 10.44 -10.88
C PRO A 137 1.75 9.10 -10.72
N GLN A 138 2.05 8.16 -11.61
CA GLN A 138 1.49 6.81 -11.51
C GLN A 138 1.91 6.16 -10.18
N GLY A 139 0.94 5.58 -9.47
CA GLY A 139 1.11 4.98 -8.15
C GLY A 139 1.15 5.98 -6.99
N HIS A 140 0.98 7.30 -7.23
CA HIS A 140 1.02 8.31 -6.17
C HIS A 140 0.03 8.03 -5.03
N LEU A 141 -1.16 7.55 -5.39
CA LEU A 141 -2.23 7.18 -4.47
C LEU A 141 -2.59 5.69 -4.58
N PRO A 142 -3.14 5.08 -3.52
CA PRO A 142 -3.29 5.62 -2.16
C PRO A 142 -1.93 5.93 -1.54
N SER A 143 -1.82 7.03 -0.81
CA SER A 143 -0.59 7.44 -0.12
C SER A 143 -0.24 6.52 1.06
N THR A 144 -1.18 5.64 1.45
CA THR A 144 -1.27 4.97 2.74
C THR A 144 0.08 4.51 3.29
N LEU A 145 0.49 5.31 4.27
CA LEU A 145 1.73 5.30 5.01
C LEU A 145 1.60 4.32 6.18
N PHE A 146 2.33 3.22 6.18
CA PHE A 146 2.56 2.45 7.41
C PHE A 146 3.61 3.18 8.24
N ALA A 147 3.25 4.34 8.79
CA ALA A 147 4.08 5.09 9.71
C ALA A 147 3.92 4.52 11.12
N VAL A 148 5.01 4.07 11.74
CA VAL A 148 5.08 3.95 13.20
C VAL A 148 5.71 5.24 13.71
N PRO A 149 5.13 5.92 14.71
CA PRO A 149 5.82 7.00 15.40
C PRO A 149 7.02 6.43 16.18
N CYS A 150 8.21 6.96 15.94
CA CYS A 150 9.31 6.83 16.89
C CYS A 150 9.46 8.16 17.62
N GLY A 151 9.08 8.19 18.90
CA GLY A 151 9.29 9.33 19.80
C GLY A 151 8.14 10.34 19.80
N ASP A 152 7.83 10.84 20.98
CA ASP A 152 6.74 11.77 21.24
C ASP A 152 6.96 13.13 20.53
N ASP A 153 5.87 13.67 19.94
CA ASP A 153 5.67 15.06 19.48
C ASP A 153 5.97 15.52 18.03
N GLU A 154 6.27 14.66 17.04
CA GLU A 154 6.30 15.10 15.62
C GLU A 154 5.15 14.55 14.74
N PRO A 155 4.54 15.37 13.86
CA PRO A 155 3.48 14.93 12.95
C PRO A 155 4.03 13.94 11.90
N PRO A 156 3.20 12.98 11.43
CA PRO A 156 3.65 11.95 10.49
C PRO A 156 4.14 12.58 9.18
N VAL A 157 5.42 12.37 8.87
CA VAL A 157 6.05 12.71 7.58
C VAL A 157 6.08 11.44 6.72
N ILE A 158 5.75 11.55 5.44
CA ILE A 158 5.88 10.43 4.49
C ILE A 158 7.36 10.07 4.44
N GLY A 159 7.73 8.80 4.37
CA GLY A 159 9.11 8.46 4.00
C GLY A 159 10.22 8.68 5.04
N ARG A 160 9.97 9.31 6.19
CA ARG A 160 11.02 9.56 7.19
C ARG A 160 10.75 8.83 8.50
N TRP A 161 11.63 7.89 8.83
CA TRP A 161 11.70 7.27 10.15
C TRP A 161 12.86 7.86 10.92
N CYS A 162 12.62 8.19 12.19
CA CYS A 162 13.64 8.73 13.07
C CYS A 162 14.71 7.66 13.35
N SER A 163 15.96 8.10 13.39
CA SER A 163 17.13 7.31 13.75
C SER A 163 17.22 7.10 15.26
N ALA A 164 16.34 6.29 15.88
CA ALA A 164 16.54 5.88 17.28
C ALA A 164 15.63 4.71 17.71
N CYS A 165 16.14 3.49 17.54
CA CYS A 165 15.97 2.38 18.49
C CYS A 165 17.23 1.53 18.36
N CYS A 166 18.38 2.09 18.75
CA CYS A 166 19.61 1.30 18.87
C CYS A 166 19.58 0.65 20.27
N VAL A 167 19.01 -0.55 20.39
CA VAL A 167 19.17 -1.40 21.58
C VAL A 167 20.19 -2.48 21.24
N GLY A 168 21.43 -2.27 21.67
CA GLY A 168 22.54 -3.17 21.35
C GLY A 168 22.99 -3.05 19.90
N GLU A 169 24.28 -3.21 19.67
CA GLU A 169 24.90 -3.07 18.35
C GLU A 169 24.29 -4.07 17.35
N LEU A 170 23.36 -3.61 16.52
CA LEU A 170 23.17 -3.91 15.09
C LEU A 170 21.77 -3.41 14.66
N PHE A 171 21.71 -2.74 13.51
CA PHE A 171 20.51 -2.25 12.80
C PHE A 171 19.90 -0.92 13.25
N CYS A 172 20.57 0.18 12.87
CA CYS A 172 19.93 1.49 12.77
C CYS A 172 19.84 1.89 11.28
N GLY A 173 18.60 2.06 10.78
CA GLY A 173 18.26 2.58 9.44
C GLY A 173 17.89 1.55 8.37
N THR A 174 16.60 1.21 8.22
CA THR A 174 15.86 0.81 6.98
C THR A 174 14.54 0.09 7.32
N LEU A 175 13.50 0.85 7.74
CA LEU A 175 12.18 0.30 8.05
C LEU A 175 11.08 0.63 7.02
N TRP A 176 11.41 1.37 5.94
CA TRP A 176 10.48 1.59 4.80
C TRP A 176 10.37 0.40 3.85
N ALA A 177 11.43 -0.40 3.73
CA ALA A 177 11.40 -1.60 2.88
C ALA A 177 10.29 -2.57 3.29
N TRP A 178 9.90 -2.57 4.57
CA TRP A 178 8.95 -3.51 5.13
C TRP A 178 7.53 -3.23 4.67
N GLY A 179 7.04 -1.99 4.74
CA GLY A 179 5.65 -1.68 4.37
C GLY A 179 5.27 -2.08 2.94
N ILE A 180 6.06 -1.64 1.94
CA ILE A 180 5.81 -1.98 0.54
C ILE A 180 6.18 -3.44 0.24
N SER A 181 7.28 -3.96 0.79
CA SER A 181 7.65 -5.36 0.54
C SER A 181 6.69 -6.35 1.21
N ASP A 182 6.17 -6.04 2.40
CA ASP A 182 5.19 -6.88 3.10
C ASP A 182 3.81 -6.72 2.46
N LEU A 183 3.45 -5.54 1.96
CA LEU A 183 2.23 -5.35 1.15
C LEU A 183 2.33 -6.11 -0.18
N ALA A 184 3.45 -6.00 -0.89
CA ALA A 184 3.71 -6.75 -2.12
C ALA A 184 3.76 -8.26 -1.86
N SER A 185 4.38 -8.68 -0.74
CA SER A 185 4.36 -10.07 -0.29
C SER A 185 2.94 -10.53 0.01
N LYS A 186 2.15 -9.68 0.67
CA LYS A 186 0.75 -9.95 0.97
C LYS A 186 -0.07 -10.11 -0.31
N MET A 187 0.03 -9.17 -1.25
CA MET A 187 -0.65 -9.24 -2.55
C MET A 187 -0.26 -10.50 -3.32
N SER A 188 1.04 -10.86 -3.31
CA SER A 188 1.53 -12.11 -3.89
C SER A 188 0.90 -13.33 -3.21
N SER A 189 0.82 -13.34 -1.87
CA SER A 189 0.18 -14.43 -1.11
C SER A 189 -1.33 -14.55 -1.34
N CYS A 190 -1.98 -13.44 -1.70
CA CYS A 190 -3.38 -13.40 -2.12
C CYS A 190 -3.59 -13.93 -3.55
N GLY A 191 -2.52 -14.37 -4.23
CA GLY A 191 -2.59 -14.97 -5.57
C GLY A 191 -2.63 -13.95 -6.71
N TRP A 192 -2.25 -12.69 -6.47
CA TRP A 192 -2.24 -11.67 -7.51
C TRP A 192 -1.03 -11.89 -8.41
N GLN A 193 -1.24 -12.46 -9.60
CA GLN A 193 -0.20 -12.52 -10.62
C GLN A 193 -0.25 -11.24 -11.45
N MET A 194 0.89 -10.55 -11.55
CA MET A 194 1.05 -9.52 -12.56
C MET A 194 0.89 -10.17 -13.94
N ASN A 195 -0.14 -9.73 -14.66
CA ASN A 195 -0.49 -10.04 -16.05
C ASN A 195 -1.65 -11.03 -16.27
N ALA A 196 -2.60 -10.54 -17.07
CA ALA A 196 -3.68 -11.22 -17.79
C ALA A 196 -4.88 -11.72 -16.96
N GLU A 197 -5.96 -10.94 -17.08
CA GLU A 197 -7.37 -11.33 -16.92
C GLU A 197 -7.78 -11.91 -15.56
N VAL A 198 -8.61 -11.12 -14.87
CA VAL A 198 -9.43 -11.45 -13.72
C VAL A 198 -9.88 -12.93 -13.74
N LYS A 199 -9.19 -13.78 -12.98
CA LYS A 199 -9.79 -15.02 -12.47
C LYS A 199 -10.45 -14.69 -11.14
N LEU A 200 -11.75 -14.40 -11.22
CA LEU A 200 -12.65 -14.41 -10.07
C LEU A 200 -12.39 -15.68 -9.25
N CYS A 201 -12.16 -15.52 -7.95
CA CYS A 201 -12.16 -16.62 -7.01
C CYS A 201 -13.55 -17.29 -7.03
N THR A 202 -13.69 -18.39 -7.76
CA THR A 202 -14.86 -19.24 -7.61
C THR A 202 -14.69 -20.05 -6.33
N THR A 203 -15.49 -19.76 -5.32
CA THR A 203 -15.69 -20.64 -4.16
C THR A 203 -16.14 -22.00 -4.67
N LYS A 204 -15.37 -23.06 -4.43
CA LYS A 204 -15.87 -24.43 -4.56
C LYS A 204 -17.03 -24.58 -3.59
N ALA A 205 -18.23 -24.74 -4.13
CA ALA A 205 -19.39 -25.17 -3.37
C ALA A 205 -19.06 -26.51 -2.69
N ALA A 206 -19.28 -26.57 -1.39
CA ALA A 206 -19.32 -27.82 -0.66
C ALA A 206 -20.55 -28.60 -1.14
N THR A 207 -20.33 -29.65 -1.94
CA THR A 207 -21.35 -30.68 -2.12
C THR A 207 -21.23 -31.65 -0.96
N SER A 208 -22.17 -31.51 -0.02
CA SER A 208 -22.59 -32.60 0.84
C SER A 208 -23.23 -33.68 -0.01
N GLU A 209 -22.70 -34.90 0.01
CA GLU A 209 -23.49 -36.10 -0.27
C GLU A 209 -23.19 -37.14 0.82
N THR A 210 -24.13 -37.20 1.76
CA THR A 210 -24.56 -38.41 2.44
C THR A 210 -25.12 -39.40 1.42
N VAL A 211 -24.61 -40.64 1.41
CA VAL A 211 -25.35 -41.91 1.60
C VAL A 211 -24.37 -42.94 2.14
#